data_AF-A0A8T5FK76-F1
#
_entry.id   AF-A0A8T5FK76-F1
#
_cell.length_a   1.000
_cell.length_b   1.000
_cell.length_c   1.000
_cell.angle_alpha   90.00
_cell.angle_beta   90.00
_cell.angle_gamma   90.00
#
_symmetry.space_group_name_H-M   'P 1'
#
loop_
_entity.id
_entity.type
_entity.pdbx_description
1 polymer ?
#
loop_
_entity_poly.entity_id
_entity_poly.type
_entity_poly.pdbx_seq_one_letter_code
_entity_poly.pdbx_strand_id
1 'polypeptide(L)'
;MKKLLSFILAILLVNITYGATLYGSIYDSTLSKTKDVLIIIDSNPSQKFLSKDGSYEFEIPIGDYKLSAQKNELKAIENISIIDEGIYVIDLFLFQDLSEEESIYNNLDLEIEGLDDREIKYLNLFFLIIFLMGVFSFIIIQINKKIQTIRLKKHLNLMDDDLNKIIQLLKKNQGRMSQRELRKHFALSEAKISLMITELETEGKLKKIKKGRGNILILEKFK
;
A
#
# COMPACT_ATOMS: atom_id res chain seq x y z
N MET A 1 -6.52 41.42 31.09
CA MET A 1 -5.87 40.18 30.60
C MET A 1 -6.50 38.92 31.20
N LYS A 2 -6.56 38.73 32.53
CA LYS A 2 -7.15 37.52 33.14
C LYS A 2 -8.62 37.24 32.76
N LYS A 3 -9.47 38.28 32.67
CA LYS A 3 -10.88 38.13 32.23
C LYS A 3 -11.00 37.72 30.75
N LEU A 4 -10.13 38.25 29.89
CA LEU A 4 -10.06 37.87 28.48
C LEU A 4 -9.58 36.42 28.33
N LEU A 5 -8.59 36.01 29.13
CA LEU A 5 -8.09 34.63 29.16
C LEU A 5 -9.17 33.65 29.64
N SER A 6 -9.94 34.00 30.67
CA SER A 6 -11.07 33.20 31.14
C SER A 6 -12.18 33.07 30.10
N PHE A 7 -12.43 34.12 29.31
CA PHE A 7 -13.43 34.11 28.25
C PHE A 7 -13.00 33.21 27.07
N ILE A 8 -11.73 33.28 26.67
CA ILE A 8 -11.16 32.39 25.64
C ILE A 8 -11.20 30.92 26.10
N LEU A 9 -10.89 30.66 27.38
CA LEU A 9 -10.96 29.32 27.95
C LEU A 9 -12.39 28.75 27.96
N ALA A 10 -13.41 29.60 28.20
CA ALA A 10 -14.81 29.20 28.15
C ALA A 10 -15.27 28.85 26.72
N ILE A 11 -14.79 29.57 25.70
CA ILE A 11 -15.09 29.27 24.28
C ILE A 11 -14.48 27.93 23.85
N LEU A 12 -13.29 27.59 24.35
CA LEU A 12 -12.62 26.32 24.05
C LEU A 12 -13.32 25.08 24.66
N LEU A 13 -14.25 25.28 25.59
CA LEU A 13 -14.99 24.20 26.27
C LEU A 13 -16.35 23.89 25.60
N VAL A 14 -16.73 24.61 24.54
CA VAL A 14 -17.95 24.33 23.80
C VAL A 14 -17.74 23.08 22.95
N ASN A 15 -18.39 21.97 23.33
CA ASN A 15 -18.46 20.80 22.47
C ASN A 15 -19.42 21.11 21.31
N ILE A 16 -18.90 21.10 20.08
CA ILE A 16 -19.74 21.16 18.88
C ILE A 16 -20.37 19.77 18.73
N THR A 17 -21.69 19.68 18.91
CA THR A 17 -22.45 18.45 18.68
C THR A 17 -22.92 18.45 17.24
N TYR A 18 -22.43 17.49 16.45
CA TYR A 18 -22.85 17.27 15.06
C TYR A 18 -24.08 16.37 15.05
N GLY A 19 -25.10 16.76 14.29
CA GLY A 19 -26.35 16.02 14.17
C GLY A 19 -26.96 16.17 12.78
N ALA A 20 -27.73 15.17 12.39
CA ALA A 20 -28.53 15.17 11.19
C ALA A 20 -30.01 15.05 11.55
N THR A 21 -30.86 15.61 10.69
CA THR A 21 -32.31 15.47 10.78
C THR A 21 -32.72 14.32 9.88
N LEU A 22 -33.17 13.23 10.50
CA LEU A 22 -33.77 12.10 9.81
C LEU A 22 -35.28 12.31 9.73
N TYR A 23 -35.84 12.33 8.53
CA TYR A 23 -37.28 12.43 8.33
C TYR A 23 -37.80 11.41 7.32
N GLY A 24 -39.09 11.10 7.40
CA GLY A 24 -39.70 10.18 6.45
C GLY A 24 -41.20 10.03 6.61
N SER A 25 -41.79 9.32 5.66
CA SER A 25 -43.19 8.92 5.67
C SER A 25 -43.32 7.41 5.79
N ILE A 26 -44.40 6.96 6.41
CA ILE A 26 -44.69 5.54 6.63
C ILE A 26 -45.89 5.13 5.79
N TYR A 27 -45.75 4.07 5.03
CA TYR A 27 -46.74 3.55 4.11
C TYR A 27 -47.13 2.11 4.47
N ASP A 28 -48.36 1.74 4.15
CA ASP A 28 -48.81 0.35 4.17
C ASP A 28 -48.53 -0.35 2.84
N SER A 29 -48.96 -1.61 2.72
CA SER A 29 -48.86 -2.41 1.49
C SER A 29 -49.65 -1.84 0.30
N THR A 30 -50.55 -0.88 0.53
CA THR A 30 -51.30 -0.16 -0.52
C THR A 30 -50.62 1.14 -0.94
N LEU A 31 -49.43 1.44 -0.40
CA LEU A 31 -48.69 2.69 -0.58
C LEU A 31 -49.45 3.91 -0.03
N SER A 32 -50.33 3.70 0.94
CA SER A 32 -51.08 4.76 1.62
C SER A 32 -50.40 5.14 2.93
N LYS A 33 -50.31 6.45 3.23
CA LYS A 33 -49.74 6.93 4.50
C LYS A 33 -50.49 6.34 5.69
N THR A 34 -49.74 5.77 6.62
CA THR A 34 -50.30 5.00 7.74
C THR A 34 -50.14 5.72 9.06
N LYS A 35 -51.26 5.89 9.77
CA LYS A 35 -51.33 6.52 11.09
C LYS A 35 -51.11 5.53 12.23
N ASP A 36 -50.77 6.07 13.40
CA ASP A 36 -50.60 5.34 14.66
C ASP A 36 -49.52 4.26 14.55
N VAL A 37 -48.34 4.67 14.13
CA VAL A 37 -47.16 3.81 13.98
C VAL A 37 -46.12 4.19 15.02
N LEU A 38 -45.60 3.21 15.75
CA LEU A 38 -44.49 3.41 16.67
C LEU A 38 -43.17 3.26 15.92
N ILE A 39 -42.33 4.30 15.97
CA ILE A 39 -40.99 4.32 15.40
C ILE A 39 -39.98 4.30 16.53
N ILE A 40 -38.97 3.44 16.41
CA ILE A 40 -37.90 3.26 17.39
C ILE A 40 -36.58 3.33 16.64
N ILE A 41 -35.70 4.18 17.13
CA ILE A 41 -34.31 4.25 16.71
C ILE A 41 -33.40 3.92 17.89
N ASP A 42 -32.39 3.11 17.66
CA ASP A 42 -31.43 2.62 18.65
C ASP A 42 -30.27 3.59 18.91
N SER A 43 -30.55 4.91 18.85
CA SER A 43 -29.61 5.94 19.30
C SER A 43 -29.24 5.77 20.78
N ASN A 44 -28.27 6.55 21.26
CA ASN A 44 -27.90 6.55 22.68
C ASN A 44 -28.16 7.93 23.32
N PRO A 45 -29.24 8.12 24.10
CA PRO A 45 -30.25 7.12 24.50
C PRO A 45 -31.19 6.74 23.35
N SER A 46 -31.85 5.58 23.45
CA SER A 46 -32.79 5.12 22.43
C SER A 46 -34.00 6.06 22.38
N GLN A 47 -34.38 6.47 21.18
CA GLN A 47 -35.50 7.37 20.95
C GLN A 47 -36.69 6.60 20.38
N LYS A 48 -37.89 7.01 20.79
CA LYS A 48 -39.16 6.43 20.34
C LYS A 48 -40.13 7.55 20.00
N PHE A 49 -40.85 7.40 18.89
CA PHE A 49 -41.81 8.37 18.41
C PHE A 49 -43.08 7.67 17.95
N LEU A 50 -44.25 8.19 18.32
CA LEU A 50 -45.53 7.67 17.86
C LEU A 50 -46.07 8.58 16.76
N SER A 51 -45.93 8.16 15.51
CA SER A 51 -46.44 8.91 14.35
C SER A 51 -47.96 8.83 14.28
N LYS A 52 -48.62 9.98 14.31
CA LYS A 52 -50.09 10.11 14.25
C LYS A 52 -50.63 10.38 12.85
N ASP A 53 -49.79 10.89 11.97
CA ASP A 53 -50.11 11.33 10.61
C ASP A 53 -49.38 10.52 9.53
N GLY A 54 -48.51 9.58 9.93
CA GLY A 54 -47.70 8.78 9.03
C GLY A 54 -46.42 9.47 8.58
N SER A 55 -45.97 10.49 9.29
CA SER A 55 -44.64 11.08 9.14
C SER A 55 -43.86 11.05 10.46
N TYR A 56 -42.54 11.01 10.38
CA TYR A 56 -41.66 10.99 11.55
C TYR A 56 -40.42 11.85 11.32
N GLU A 57 -39.83 12.31 12.42
CA GLU A 57 -38.63 13.15 12.43
C GLU A 57 -37.81 12.85 13.68
N PHE A 58 -36.49 12.70 13.52
CA PHE A 58 -35.52 12.55 14.59
C PHE A 58 -34.29 13.42 14.34
N GLU A 59 -33.76 14.00 15.41
CA GLU A 59 -32.41 14.57 15.42
C GLU A 59 -31.47 13.54 16.03
N ILE A 60 -30.50 13.08 15.24
CA ILE A 60 -29.54 12.05 15.63
C ILE A 60 -28.12 12.45 15.28
N PRO A 61 -27.12 12.10 16.11
CA PRO A 61 -25.73 12.33 15.77
C PRO A 61 -25.30 11.47 14.57
N ILE A 62 -24.10 11.76 14.06
CA ILE A 62 -23.45 10.94 13.03
C ILE A 62 -23.18 9.55 13.61
N GLY A 63 -23.56 8.51 12.86
CA GLY A 63 -23.46 7.12 13.31
C GLY A 63 -24.34 6.16 12.51
N ASP A 64 -24.21 4.87 12.85
CA ASP A 64 -25.03 3.80 12.29
C ASP A 64 -26.16 3.45 13.27
N TYR A 65 -27.38 3.31 12.75
CA TYR A 65 -28.57 3.06 13.53
C TYR A 65 -29.48 2.02 12.87
N LYS A 66 -30.27 1.36 13.70
CA LYS A 66 -31.40 0.54 13.30
C LYS A 66 -32.68 1.32 13.54
N LEU A 67 -33.35 1.68 12.46
CA LEU A 67 -34.66 2.31 12.47
C LEU A 67 -35.73 1.22 12.33
N SER A 68 -36.71 1.22 13.22
CA SER A 68 -37.82 0.26 13.16
C SER A 68 -39.15 0.98 13.29
N ALA A 69 -40.12 0.60 12.46
CA ALA A 69 -41.50 1.03 12.57
C ALA A 69 -42.39 -0.19 12.83
N GLN A 70 -43.34 -0.05 13.74
CA GLN A 70 -44.26 -1.11 14.12
C GLN A 70 -45.69 -0.58 14.26
N LYS A 71 -46.62 -1.32 13.66
CA LYS A 71 -48.05 -1.15 13.86
C LYS A 71 -48.73 -2.51 13.92
N ASN A 72 -49.18 -2.91 15.10
CA ASN A 72 -49.71 -4.25 15.37
C ASN A 72 -48.67 -5.32 14.97
N GLU A 73 -49.03 -6.22 14.05
CA GLU A 73 -48.18 -7.29 13.50
C GLU A 73 -47.33 -6.82 12.29
N LEU A 74 -47.57 -5.60 11.81
CA LEU A 74 -46.80 -5.05 10.69
C LEU A 74 -45.53 -4.38 11.19
N LYS A 75 -44.40 -4.65 10.53
CA LYS A 75 -43.09 -4.08 10.85
C LYS A 75 -42.35 -3.62 9.60
N ALA A 76 -41.47 -2.66 9.80
CA ALA A 76 -40.43 -2.26 8.87
C ALA A 76 -39.13 -2.08 9.67
N ILE A 77 -38.01 -2.57 9.16
CA ILE A 77 -36.69 -2.48 9.79
C ILE A 77 -35.70 -2.03 8.73
N GLU A 78 -34.98 -0.94 9.01
CA GLU A 78 -33.96 -0.37 8.13
C GLU A 78 -32.67 -0.13 8.91
N ASN A 79 -31.52 -0.43 8.28
CA ASN A 79 -30.21 -0.07 8.81
C ASN A 79 -29.73 1.18 8.10
N ILE A 80 -29.43 2.23 8.86
CA ILE A 80 -29.16 3.57 8.33
C ILE A 80 -27.78 4.04 8.79
N SER A 81 -27.06 4.72 7.90
CA SER A 81 -25.74 5.29 8.17
C SER A 81 -25.76 6.79 7.94
N ILE A 82 -25.65 7.56 9.01
CA ILE A 82 -25.52 9.02 8.96
C ILE A 82 -24.03 9.35 8.93
N ILE A 83 -23.57 9.92 7.80
CA ILE A 83 -22.14 10.13 7.52
C ILE A 83 -21.74 11.60 7.73
N ASP A 84 -22.69 12.53 7.55
CA ASP A 84 -22.46 13.96 7.63
C ASP A 84 -23.70 14.69 8.20
N GLU A 85 -23.54 15.98 8.51
CA GLU A 85 -24.66 16.86 8.82
C GLU A 85 -25.58 17.02 7.62
N GLY A 86 -26.87 17.17 7.90
CA GLY A 86 -27.85 17.46 6.86
C GLY A 86 -29.18 16.77 7.11
N ILE A 87 -29.94 16.65 6.03
CA ILE A 87 -31.29 16.13 6.07
C ILE A 87 -31.34 14.80 5.31
N TYR A 88 -31.73 13.73 5.99
CA TYR A 88 -31.83 12.39 5.46
C TYR A 88 -33.30 11.98 5.34
N VAL A 89 -33.68 11.46 4.17
CA VAL A 89 -35.07 11.05 3.87
C VAL A 89 -35.15 9.54 3.77
N ILE A 90 -35.91 8.91 4.66
CA ILE A 90 -36.07 7.45 4.65
C ILE A 90 -37.55 7.10 4.82
N ASP A 91 -38.20 6.69 3.74
CA ASP A 91 -39.57 6.23 3.80
C ASP A 91 -39.65 4.76 4.24
N LEU A 92 -40.61 4.43 5.10
CA LEU A 92 -40.80 3.09 5.66
C LEU A 92 -42.05 2.44 5.10
N PHE A 93 -41.93 1.19 4.67
CA PHE A 93 -43.05 0.38 4.16
C PHE A 93 -43.33 -0.75 5.13
N LEU A 94 -44.51 -0.75 5.72
CA LEU A 94 -44.93 -1.75 6.70
C LEU A 94 -45.37 -3.03 5.99
N PHE A 95 -44.71 -4.13 6.31
CA PHE A 95 -45.06 -5.47 5.84
C PHE A 95 -45.39 -6.38 7.02
N GLN A 96 -46.06 -7.50 6.74
CA GLN A 96 -46.24 -8.53 7.76
C GLN A 96 -44.87 -9.06 8.18
N ASP A 97 -44.69 -9.24 9.49
CA ASP A 97 -43.48 -9.86 10.01
C ASP A 97 -43.49 -11.35 9.67
N LEU A 98 -42.91 -11.69 8.52
CA LEU A 98 -42.80 -13.08 8.05
C LEU A 98 -41.66 -13.84 8.72
N SER A 99 -40.97 -13.28 9.74
CA SER A 99 -39.84 -13.95 10.38
C SER A 99 -40.21 -15.31 11.00
N GLU A 100 -41.47 -15.49 11.43
CA GLU A 100 -41.99 -16.79 11.87
C GLU A 100 -42.10 -17.79 10.71
N GLU A 101 -42.58 -17.35 9.54
CA GLU A 101 -42.65 -18.20 8.34
C GLU A 101 -41.27 -18.47 7.74
N GLU A 102 -40.37 -17.48 7.76
CA GLU A 102 -38.98 -17.58 7.31
C GLU A 102 -38.20 -18.60 8.15
N SER A 103 -38.51 -18.75 9.45
CA SER A 103 -37.98 -19.86 10.25
C SER A 103 -38.43 -21.24 9.76
N ILE A 104 -39.66 -21.36 9.25
CA ILE A 104 -40.20 -22.61 8.69
C ILE A 104 -39.56 -22.89 7.33
N TYR A 105 -39.37 -21.86 6.50
CA TYR A 105 -38.66 -21.96 5.22
C TYR A 105 -37.17 -22.26 5.39
N ASN A 106 -36.50 -21.68 6.38
CA ASN A 106 -35.09 -21.94 6.71
C ASN A 106 -34.87 -23.36 7.29
N ASN A 107 -35.91 -23.97 7.88
CA ASN A 107 -35.89 -25.38 8.29
C ASN A 107 -36.21 -26.34 7.12
N LEU A 108 -36.70 -25.82 5.99
CA LEU A 108 -36.74 -26.56 4.73
C LEU A 108 -35.35 -26.40 4.12
N ASP A 109 -34.49 -27.42 4.24
CA ASP A 109 -33.12 -27.46 3.70
C ASP A 109 -33.10 -27.28 2.16
N LEU A 110 -33.33 -26.07 1.69
CA LEU A 110 -32.90 -25.58 0.40
C LEU A 110 -31.57 -24.86 0.66
N GLU A 111 -30.49 -25.64 0.68
CA GLU A 111 -29.12 -25.12 0.65
C GLU A 111 -28.94 -24.29 -0.64
N ILE A 112 -29.26 -23.00 -0.56
CA ILE A 112 -28.65 -22.00 -1.42
C ILE A 112 -27.30 -21.71 -0.77
N GLU A 113 -26.25 -22.30 -1.33
CA GLU A 113 -24.85 -22.17 -0.92
C GLU A 113 -24.40 -20.71 -1.12
N GLY A 114 -24.78 -19.83 -0.18
CA GLY A 114 -24.24 -18.49 -0.04
C GLY A 114 -22.82 -18.58 0.53
N LEU A 115 -21.86 -17.90 -0.11
CA LEU A 115 -20.47 -17.85 0.34
C LEU A 115 -20.41 -17.38 1.81
N ASP A 116 -20.19 -18.31 2.74
CA ASP A 116 -20.08 -18.06 4.18
C ASP A 116 -19.01 -16.97 4.42
N ASP A 117 -19.25 -16.03 5.34
CA ASP A 117 -18.28 -14.99 5.72
C ASP A 117 -16.90 -15.57 6.09
N ARG A 118 -16.88 -16.83 6.51
CA ARG A 118 -15.65 -17.61 6.72
C ARG A 118 -14.86 -17.84 5.43
N GLU A 119 -15.52 -18.15 4.31
CA GLU A 119 -14.86 -18.31 3.01
C GLU A 119 -14.26 -17.00 2.51
N ILE A 120 -14.96 -15.87 2.69
CA ILE A 120 -14.43 -14.55 2.37
C ILE A 120 -13.18 -14.24 3.21
N LYS A 121 -13.18 -14.62 4.49
CA LYS A 121 -12.02 -14.46 5.37
C LYS A 121 -10.82 -15.30 4.93
N TYR A 122 -11.03 -16.53 4.46
CA TYR A 122 -9.96 -17.38 3.92
C TYR A 122 -9.41 -16.85 2.60
N LEU A 123 -10.26 -16.31 1.72
CA LEU A 123 -9.82 -15.66 0.48
C LEU A 123 -8.94 -14.44 0.77
N ASN A 124 -9.35 -13.57 1.69
CA ASN A 124 -8.56 -12.41 2.09
C ASN A 124 -7.21 -12.82 2.71
N LEU A 125 -7.19 -13.88 3.52
CA LEU A 125 -5.95 -14.43 4.08
C LEU A 125 -5.03 -15.00 2.98
N PHE A 126 -5.61 -15.67 1.98
CA PHE A 126 -4.86 -16.21 0.84
C PHE A 126 -4.19 -15.11 0.01
N PHE A 127 -4.91 -14.03 -0.29
CA PHE A 127 -4.35 -12.87 -0.99
C PHE A 127 -3.23 -12.18 -0.18
N LEU A 128 -3.39 -12.09 1.14
CA LEU A 128 -2.36 -11.55 2.02
C LEU A 128 -1.07 -12.39 1.98
N ILE A 129 -1.20 -13.72 1.97
CA ILE A 129 -0.04 -14.65 1.88
C ILE A 129 0.67 -14.49 0.54
N ILE A 130 -0.06 -14.44 -0.58
CA ILE A 130 0.54 -14.23 -1.91
C ILE A 130 1.28 -12.89 -1.97
N PHE A 131 0.69 -11.84 -1.41
CA PHE A 131 1.32 -10.52 -1.36
C PHE A 131 2.63 -10.56 -0.56
N LEU A 132 2.63 -11.18 0.62
CA LEU A 132 3.84 -11.35 1.44
C LEU A 132 4.92 -12.17 0.73
N MET A 133 4.54 -13.25 0.03
CA MET A 133 5.49 -14.04 -0.78
C MET A 133 6.07 -13.21 -1.93
N GLY A 134 5.27 -12.36 -2.58
CA GLY A 134 5.71 -11.45 -3.62
C GLY A 134 6.72 -10.42 -3.10
N VAL A 135 6.44 -9.81 -1.95
CA VAL A 135 7.36 -8.87 -1.28
C VAL A 135 8.66 -9.57 -0.87
N PHE A 136 8.57 -10.77 -0.29
CA PHE A 136 9.74 -11.55 0.11
C PHE A 136 10.63 -11.90 -1.09
N SER A 137 10.01 -12.37 -2.19
CA SER A 137 10.71 -12.64 -3.46
C SER A 137 11.37 -11.37 -4.02
N PHE A 138 10.67 -10.24 -3.99
CA PHE A 138 11.21 -8.94 -4.41
C PHE A 138 12.44 -8.53 -3.58
N ILE A 139 12.39 -8.68 -2.25
CA ILE A 139 13.51 -8.38 -1.36
C ILE A 139 14.72 -9.28 -1.69
N ILE A 140 14.52 -10.58 -1.89
CA ILE A 140 15.60 -11.51 -2.26
C ILE A 140 16.26 -11.09 -3.59
N ILE A 141 15.44 -10.75 -4.60
CA ILE A 141 15.94 -10.29 -5.89
C ILE A 141 16.78 -9.01 -5.74
N GLN A 142 16.33 -8.06 -4.94
CA GLN A 142 17.05 -6.81 -4.71
C GLN A 142 18.37 -7.02 -3.97
N ILE A 143 18.42 -7.91 -2.99
CA ILE A 143 19.65 -8.29 -2.28
C ILE A 143 20.64 -8.93 -3.27
N ASN A 144 20.18 -9.88 -4.09
CA ASN A 144 21.03 -10.57 -5.06
C ASN A 144 21.62 -9.61 -6.11
N LYS A 145 20.81 -8.66 -6.62
CA LYS A 145 21.30 -7.60 -7.52
C LYS A 145 22.38 -6.75 -6.85
N LYS A 146 22.17 -6.35 -5.59
CA LYS A 146 23.15 -5.55 -4.84
C LYS A 146 24.46 -6.33 -4.66
N ILE A 147 24.42 -7.61 -4.34
CA ILE A 147 25.62 -8.46 -4.19
C ILE A 147 26.39 -8.56 -5.52
N GLN A 148 25.70 -8.73 -6.65
CA GLN A 148 26.35 -8.79 -7.97
C GLN A 148 27.06 -7.47 -8.31
N THR A 149 26.42 -6.32 -8.09
CA THR A 149 27.05 -5.01 -8.35
C THR A 149 28.29 -4.76 -7.50
N ILE A 150 28.28 -5.18 -6.22
CA ILE A 150 29.45 -5.07 -5.33
C ILE A 150 30.60 -5.96 -5.83
N ARG A 151 30.32 -7.20 -6.25
CA ARG A 151 31.34 -8.11 -6.80
C ARG A 151 31.97 -7.54 -8.07
N LEU A 152 31.14 -6.99 -8.97
CA LEU A 152 31.61 -6.38 -10.21
C LEU A 152 32.48 -5.14 -9.92
N LYS A 153 32.04 -4.25 -9.02
CA LYS A 153 32.81 -3.07 -8.61
C LYS A 153 34.15 -3.46 -7.97
N LYS A 154 34.17 -4.52 -7.15
CA LYS A 154 35.42 -5.05 -6.57
C LYS A 154 36.38 -5.57 -7.66
N HIS A 155 35.87 -6.29 -8.65
CA HIS A 155 36.68 -6.80 -9.76
C HIS A 155 37.25 -5.67 -10.63
N LEU A 156 36.43 -4.65 -10.93
CA LEU A 156 36.86 -3.46 -11.67
C LEU A 156 37.98 -2.71 -10.91
N ASN A 157 37.79 -2.46 -9.61
CA ASN A 157 38.83 -1.80 -8.80
C ASN A 157 40.14 -2.59 -8.76
N LEU A 158 40.08 -3.92 -8.63
CA LEU A 158 41.27 -4.78 -8.66
C LEU A 158 42.00 -4.72 -10.01
N MET A 159 41.24 -4.64 -11.11
CA MET A 159 41.80 -4.52 -12.46
C MET A 159 42.46 -3.15 -12.65
N ASP A 160 41.83 -2.06 -12.21
CA ASP A 160 42.41 -0.71 -12.21
C ASP A 160 43.71 -0.63 -11.38
N ASP A 161 43.75 -1.26 -10.21
CA ASP A 161 44.96 -1.33 -9.39
C ASP A 161 46.12 -2.03 -10.12
N ASP A 162 45.84 -3.12 -10.84
CA ASP A 162 46.85 -3.83 -11.62
C ASP A 162 47.31 -3.01 -12.84
N LEU A 163 46.42 -2.30 -13.52
CA LEU A 163 46.76 -1.36 -14.60
C LEU A 163 47.66 -0.22 -14.09
N ASN A 164 47.36 0.33 -12.92
CA ASN A 164 48.15 1.38 -12.28
C ASN A 164 49.56 0.91 -11.90
N LYS A 165 49.72 -0.34 -11.43
CA LYS A 165 51.05 -0.92 -11.17
C LYS A 165 51.88 -1.03 -12.45
N ILE A 166 51.29 -1.36 -13.60
CA ILE A 166 51.99 -1.39 -14.90
C ILE A 166 52.51 0.00 -15.25
N ILE A 167 51.67 1.03 -15.11
CA ILE A 167 52.06 2.43 -15.35
C ILE A 167 53.20 2.86 -14.43
N GLN A 168 53.12 2.55 -13.13
CA GLN A 168 54.18 2.88 -12.15
C GLN A 168 55.50 2.20 -12.50
N LEU A 169 55.46 0.93 -12.89
CA LEU A 169 56.65 0.17 -13.26
C LEU A 169 57.29 0.71 -14.55
N LEU A 170 56.47 1.09 -15.54
CA LEU A 170 56.95 1.79 -16.74
C LEU A 170 57.58 3.14 -16.38
N LYS A 171 56.98 3.90 -15.46
CA LYS A 171 57.54 5.18 -15.00
C LYS A 171 58.92 5.01 -14.35
N LYS A 172 59.08 4.00 -13.50
CA LYS A 172 60.37 3.66 -12.86
C LYS A 172 61.46 3.30 -13.87
N ASN A 173 61.07 2.76 -15.03
CA ASN A 173 61.97 2.37 -16.12
C ASN A 173 61.99 3.42 -17.25
N GLN A 174 62.04 4.71 -16.90
CA GLN A 174 62.19 5.83 -17.84
C GLN A 174 61.11 5.88 -18.95
N GLY A 175 59.93 5.31 -18.70
CA GLY A 175 58.80 5.30 -19.62
C GLY A 175 58.93 4.32 -20.79
N ARG A 176 59.94 3.43 -20.81
CA ARG A 176 60.19 2.47 -21.88
C ARG A 176 60.58 1.10 -21.34
N MET A 177 59.87 0.05 -21.73
CA MET A 177 60.19 -1.33 -21.32
C MET A 177 59.74 -2.35 -22.37
N SER A 178 60.43 -3.50 -22.46
CA SER A 178 59.95 -4.61 -23.29
C SER A 178 58.78 -5.37 -22.64
N GLN A 179 57.83 -5.86 -23.44
CA GLN A 179 56.70 -6.64 -22.90
C GLN A 179 57.16 -7.91 -22.16
N ARG A 180 58.27 -8.53 -22.59
CA ARG A 180 58.86 -9.71 -21.92
C ARG A 180 59.41 -9.38 -20.55
N GLU A 181 60.02 -8.21 -20.40
CA GLU A 181 60.58 -7.73 -19.13
C GLU A 181 59.47 -7.33 -18.16
N LEU A 182 58.42 -6.66 -18.65
CA LEU A 182 57.22 -6.37 -17.87
C LEU A 182 56.65 -7.65 -17.24
N ARG A 183 56.53 -8.74 -18.03
CA ARG A 183 56.02 -10.03 -17.56
C ARG A 183 56.78 -10.61 -16.35
N LYS A 184 58.08 -10.34 -16.21
CA LYS A 184 58.88 -10.87 -15.10
C LYS A 184 58.54 -10.20 -13.75
N HIS A 185 57.95 -9.02 -13.77
CA HIS A 185 57.65 -8.23 -12.57
C HIS A 185 56.24 -8.45 -12.01
N PHE A 186 55.40 -9.23 -12.70
CA PHE A 186 54.02 -9.51 -12.28
C PHE A 186 53.80 -11.01 -12.14
N ALA A 187 53.19 -11.42 -11.03
CA ALA A 187 52.71 -12.79 -10.82
C ALA A 187 51.37 -13.05 -11.55
N LEU A 188 51.26 -12.64 -12.82
CA LEU A 188 50.05 -12.75 -13.63
C LEU A 188 50.33 -13.59 -14.90
N SER A 189 49.28 -14.20 -15.46
CA SER A 189 49.42 -14.96 -16.71
C SER A 189 49.79 -14.05 -17.88
N GLU A 190 50.52 -14.60 -18.86
CA GLU A 190 50.99 -13.84 -20.03
C GLU A 190 49.83 -13.20 -20.81
N ALA A 191 48.71 -13.92 -20.90
CA ALA A 191 47.49 -13.46 -21.55
C ALA A 191 46.87 -12.27 -20.81
N LYS A 192 46.79 -12.31 -19.47
CA LYS A 192 46.23 -11.22 -18.64
C LYS A 192 47.07 -9.94 -18.77
N ILE A 193 48.40 -10.07 -18.79
CA ILE A 193 49.29 -8.92 -19.02
C ILE A 193 49.12 -8.36 -20.44
N SER A 194 48.96 -9.23 -21.45
CA SER A 194 48.72 -8.77 -22.83
C SER A 194 47.37 -8.04 -22.97
N LEU A 195 46.34 -8.49 -22.25
CA LEU A 195 45.03 -7.84 -22.20
C LEU A 195 45.15 -6.42 -21.60
N MET A 196 45.79 -6.32 -20.43
CA MET A 196 46.02 -5.05 -19.72
C MET A 196 46.81 -4.03 -20.56
N ILE A 197 47.84 -4.48 -21.28
CA ILE A 197 48.60 -3.62 -22.19
C ILE A 197 47.71 -3.09 -23.32
N THR A 198 46.85 -3.96 -23.87
CA THR A 198 45.94 -3.59 -24.96
C THR A 198 44.89 -2.58 -24.47
N GLU A 199 44.41 -2.73 -23.24
CA GLU A 199 43.49 -1.80 -22.59
C GLU A 199 44.15 -0.44 -22.34
N LEU A 200 45.36 -0.40 -21.77
CA LEU A 200 46.13 0.84 -21.59
C LEU A 200 46.50 1.54 -22.91
N GLU A 201 46.68 0.76 -23.98
CA GLU A 201 46.89 1.28 -25.34
C GLU A 201 45.60 1.89 -25.90
N THR A 202 44.45 1.26 -25.65
CA THR A 202 43.12 1.76 -26.06
C THR A 202 42.77 3.05 -25.31
N GLU A 203 43.16 3.16 -24.04
CA GLU A 203 43.00 4.38 -23.22
C GLU A 203 44.01 5.49 -23.54
N GLY A 204 44.96 5.25 -24.47
CA GLY A 204 45.98 6.23 -24.85
C GLY A 204 47.01 6.53 -23.75
N LYS A 205 47.20 5.61 -22.79
CA LYS A 205 48.18 5.76 -21.70
C LYS A 205 49.57 5.26 -22.11
N LEU A 206 49.62 4.29 -23.02
CA LEU A 206 50.87 3.75 -23.59
C LEU A 206 50.72 3.43 -25.07
N LYS A 207 51.85 3.24 -25.75
CA LYS A 207 51.94 2.85 -27.15
C LYS A 207 52.81 1.62 -27.32
N LYS A 208 52.35 0.66 -28.13
CA LYS A 208 53.10 -0.55 -28.46
C LYS A 208 53.88 -0.37 -29.77
N ILE A 209 55.18 -0.64 -29.74
CA ILE A 209 56.06 -0.58 -30.93
C ILE A 209 56.69 -1.95 -31.17
N LYS A 210 56.67 -2.41 -32.43
CA LYS A 210 57.33 -3.65 -32.84
C LYS A 210 58.85 -3.48 -32.86
N LYS A 211 59.58 -4.39 -32.21
CA LYS A 211 61.05 -4.52 -32.31
C LYS A 211 61.43 -6.00 -32.43
N GLY A 212 61.76 -6.44 -33.64
CA GLY A 212 62.05 -7.85 -33.93
C GLY A 212 60.85 -8.76 -33.63
N ARG A 213 61.08 -9.85 -32.91
CA ARG A 213 60.02 -10.79 -32.47
C ARG A 213 59.24 -10.31 -31.23
N GLY A 214 59.55 -9.14 -30.69
CA GLY A 214 58.96 -8.60 -29.46
C GLY A 214 58.27 -7.26 -29.64
N ASN A 215 57.55 -6.86 -28.59
CA ASN A 215 56.93 -5.54 -28.48
C ASN A 215 57.65 -4.72 -27.39
N ILE A 216 57.90 -3.45 -27.67
CA ILE A 216 58.31 -2.45 -26.69
C ILE A 216 57.10 -1.59 -26.34
N LEU A 217 56.96 -1.29 -25.06
CA LEU A 217 55.93 -0.42 -24.51
C LEU A 217 56.56 0.94 -24.21
N ILE A 218 55.90 2.01 -24.66
CA ILE A 218 56.32 3.39 -24.41
C ILE A 218 55.15 4.15 -23.80
N LEU A 219 55.39 4.88 -22.72
CA LEU A 219 54.36 5.68 -22.06
C LEU A 219 54.13 7.00 -22.83
N GLU A 220 52.89 7.31 -23.22
CA GLU A 220 52.62 8.50 -24.05
C GLU A 220 52.73 9.83 -23.28
N LYS A 221 52.41 9.83 -21.99
CA LYS A 221 52.49 11.01 -21.11
C LYS A 221 53.75 10.99 -20.23
N PHE A 222 54.91 10.81 -20.85
CA PHE A 222 56.21 10.91 -20.16
C PHE A 222 56.83 12.30 -20.39
N LYS A 223 56.08 13.35 -20.05
CA LYS A 223 56.56 14.74 -19.99
C LYS A 223 56.52 15.20 -18.55
#